data_AF-A0A7K7VGZ9-F1
#
_entry.id   AF-A0A7K7VGZ9-F1
#
_cell.length_a   1.000
_cell.length_b   1.000
_cell.length_c   1.000
_cell.angle_alpha   90.00
_cell.angle_beta   90.00
_cell.angle_gamma   90.00
#
_symmetry.space_group_name_H-M   'P 1'
#
loop_
_entity.id
_entity.type
_entity.pdbx_description
1 polymer ?
#
loop_
_entity_poly.entity_id
_entity_poly.type
_entity_poly.pdbx_seq_one_letter_code
_entity_poly.pdbx_strand_id
1 'polypeptide(L)' 'MLNRIIRLQVVVEIITNRTAQALDLVARQLSQTRAAVYQNRLALDYILAEEGGVCGKF' A
#
# COMPACT_ATOMS: atom_id res chain seq x y z
N MET A 1 4.68 10.09 41.49
CA MET A 1 4.78 10.59 40.10
C MET A 1 5.66 9.70 39.23
N LEU A 2 6.93 9.46 39.57
CA LEU A 2 7.90 8.71 38.76
C LEU A 2 7.41 7.32 38.29
N ASN A 3 6.80 6.51 39.17
CA ASN A 3 6.28 5.18 38.81
C ASN A 3 5.21 5.26 37.70
N ARG A 4 4.34 6.28 37.72
CA ARG A 4 3.35 6.49 36.64
C ARG A 4 4.03 6.83 35.31
N ILE A 5 5.08 7.64 35.34
CA ILE A 5 5.85 8.03 34.14
C ILE A 5 6.55 6.80 33.54
N ILE A 6 7.21 5.98 34.36
CA ILE A 6 7.88 4.75 33.89
C ILE A 6 6.86 3.79 33.24
N ARG A 7 5.70 3.60 33.86
CA ARG A 7 4.63 2.75 33.29
C ARG A 7 4.12 3.29 31.95
N LEU A 8 3.95 4.61 31.82
CA LEU A 8 3.55 5.22 30.56
C LEU A 8 4.61 5.06 29.48
N GLN A 9 5.89 5.23 29.83
CA GLN A 9 7.00 5.04 28.89
C GLN A 9 7.02 3.63 28.31
N VAL A 10 6.86 2.60 29.14
CA VAL A 10 6.78 1.20 28.69
C VAL A 10 5.59 0.98 27.75
N VAL A 11 4.42 1.55 28.08
CA VAL A 11 3.23 1.43 27.21
C VAL A 11 3.45 2.11 25.86
N VAL A 12 4.06 3.31 25.85
CA VAL A 12 4.39 4.03 24.62
C VAL A 12 5.35 3.21 23.76
N GLU A 13 6.40 2.64 24.35
CA GLU A 13 7.39 1.81 23.64
C GLU A 13 6.75 0.55 23.02
N ILE A 14 5.84 -0.10 23.74
CA ILE A 14 5.10 -1.26 23.21
C ILE A 14 4.22 -0.86 22.03
N ILE A 15 3.49 0.26 22.16
CA ILE A 15 2.57 0.72 21.11
C ILE A 15 3.36 1.17 19.88
N THR A 16 4.45 1.92 20.03
CA THR A 16 5.26 2.38 18.90
C THR A 16 5.89 1.21 18.16
N ASN A 17 6.43 0.20 18.86
CA ASN A 17 7.00 -1.00 18.24
C ASN A 17 5.93 -1.77 17.44
N ARG A 18 4.76 -2.04 18.04
CA ARG A 18 3.65 -2.73 17.34
C ARG A 18 3.15 -1.93 16.14
N THR A 19 3.06 -0.61 16.26
CA THR A 19 2.63 0.28 15.19
C THR A 19 3.64 0.28 14.04
N ALA A 20 4.94 0.29 14.33
CA ALA A 20 5.99 0.20 13.31
C ALA A 20 5.92 -1.12 12.53
N GLN A 21 5.71 -2.24 13.20
CA GLN A 21 5.53 -3.55 12.54
C GLN A 21 4.28 -3.56 11.65
N ALA A 22 3.16 -3.03 12.12
CA ALA A 22 1.94 -2.95 11.32
C ALA A 22 2.14 -2.06 10.08
N LEU A 23 2.81 -0.92 10.22
CA LEU A 23 3.11 -0.02 9.10
C LEU A 23 4.04 -0.67 8.07
N ASP A 24 5.02 -1.47 8.49
CA ASP A 24 5.88 -2.21 7.56
C ASP A 24 5.08 -3.23 6.72
N LEU A 25 4.14 -3.96 7.34
CA LEU A 25 3.24 -4.86 6.61
C LEU A 25 2.36 -4.11 5.61
N VAL A 26 1.80 -2.97 6.01
CA VAL A 26 1.00 -2.11 5.12
C VAL A 26 1.84 -1.58 3.97
N ALA A 27 3.07 -1.14 4.22
CA ALA A 27 3.97 -0.63 3.19
C ALA A 27 4.32 -1.71 2.15
N ARG A 28 4.58 -2.94 2.59
CA ARG A 28 4.83 -4.08 1.69
C ARG A 28 3.60 -4.39 0.85
N GLN A 29 2.41 -4.47 1.46
CA GLN A 29 1.17 -4.72 0.74
C GLN A 29 0.88 -3.62 -0.28
N LEU A 30 1.09 -2.36 0.10
CA LEU A 30 0.89 -1.21 -0.79
C LEU A 30 1.85 -1.27 -1.99
N SER A 31 3.12 -1.63 -1.77
CA SER A 31 4.11 -1.78 -2.84
C SER A 31 3.69 -2.88 -3.84
N GLN A 32 3.28 -4.05 -3.35
CA GLN A 32 2.80 -5.15 -4.18
C GLN A 32 1.54 -4.77 -4.96
N THR A 33 0.58 -4.12 -4.29
CA THR A 33 -0.67 -3.68 -4.91
C THR A 33 -0.40 -2.64 -6.00
N ARG A 34 0.51 -1.68 -5.74
CA ARG A 34 0.92 -0.68 -6.73
C ARG A 34 1.54 -1.34 -7.96
N ALA A 35 2.39 -2.35 -7.78
CA ALA A 35 2.99 -3.08 -8.90
C ALA A 35 1.93 -3.81 -9.75
N ALA A 36 0.98 -4.50 -9.10
CA ALA A 36 -0.10 -5.19 -9.80
C ALA A 36 -1.02 -4.22 -10.56
N VAL A 37 -1.40 -3.10 -9.94
CA VAL A 37 -2.21 -2.06 -10.59
C VAL A 37 -1.47 -1.46 -11.79
N TYR A 38 -0.16 -1.23 -11.66
CA TYR A 38 0.64 -0.72 -12.78
C TYR A 38 0.72 -1.70 -13.95
N GLN A 39 0.89 -2.99 -13.68
CA GLN A 39 0.84 -4.03 -14.71
C GLN A 39 -0.52 -4.09 -15.41
N ASN A 40 -1.62 -4.04 -14.65
CA ASN A 40 -2.98 -4.01 -15.20
C ASN A 40 -3.19 -2.77 -16.08
N ARG A 41 -2.68 -1.61 -15.66
CA ARG A 41 -2.76 -0.36 -16.42
C ARG A 41 -2.09 -0.50 -17.79
N LEU A 42 -0.87 -1.05 -17.84
CA LEU A 42 -0.14 -1.26 -19.08
C LEU A 42 -0.84 -2.26 -20.01
N ALA A 43 -1.35 -3.37 -19.45
CA ALA A 43 -2.11 -4.34 -20.23
C ALA A 43 -3.41 -3.73 -20.79
N LEU A 44 -4.10 -2.93 -19.99
CA LEU A 44 -5.29 -2.22 -20.43
C LEU A 44 -4.98 -1.17 -21.51
N ASP A 45 -3.88 -0.43 -21.38
CA ASP A 45 -3.44 0.53 -22.42
C ASP A 45 -3.16 -0.18 -23.75
N TYR A 46 -2.53 -1.36 -23.71
CA TYR A 46 -2.30 -2.17 -24.90
C TYR A 46 -3.62 -2.55 -25.58
N ILE A 47 -4.57 -3.11 -24.82
CA ILE A 47 -5.88 -3.53 -25.35
C ILE A 47 -6.66 -2.35 -25.90
N LEU A 48 -6.67 -1.22 -25.19
CA LEU A 48 -7.41 -0.03 -25.64
C LEU A 48 -6.81 0.61 -26.90
N ALA A 49 -5.50 0.48 -27.13
CA ALA A 49 -4.89 0.92 -28.37
C ALA A 49 -5.35 0.10 -29.59
N GLU A 50 -5.61 -1.19 -29.41
CA GLU A 50 -6.09 -2.10 -30.47
C GLU A 50 -7.62 -2.01 -30.64
N GLU A 51 -8.37 -2.05 -29.54
CA GLU A 51 -9.82 -2.30 -29.53
C GLU A 51 -10.65 -1.16 -28.93
N GLY A 52 -10.01 -0.13 -28.38
CA GLY A 52 -10.69 0.94 -27.63
C GLY A 52 -11.31 2.05 -28.48
N GLY A 53 -11.06 2.04 -29.79
CA GLY A 53 -11.67 2.95 -30.76
C GLY A 53 -12.99 2.44 -31.31
N VAL A 54 -13.85 3.34 -31.81
CA VAL A 54 -14.98 2.93 -32.67
C VAL A 54 -14.37 2.45 -33.98
N CYS A 55 -14.28 1.14 -34.16
CA CYS A 55 -13.80 0.52 -35.40
C CYS A 55 -14.61 1.08 -36.58
N GLY A 56 -14.05 2.06 -37.29
CA GLY A 56 -14.50 2.44 -38.61
C GLY A 56 -13.99 1.39 -39.57
N LYS A 57 -14.80 0.36 -39.84
CA LYS A 57 -14.55 -0.57 -40.95
C LYS A 57 -14.35 0.25 -42.23
N PHE A 58 -13.11 0.29 -42.72
CA PHE A 58 -12.78 0.53 -44.12
C PHE A 58 -12.00 -0.69 -44.62
#